data_AF-A0A9D9T9K0-F1
#
_entry.id   AF-A0A9D9T9K0-F1
#
_cell.length_a   1.000
_cell.length_b   1.000
_cell.length_c   1.000
_cell.angle_alpha   90.00
_cell.angle_beta   90.00
_cell.angle_gamma   90.00
#
_symmetry.space_group_name_H-M   'P 1'
#
loop_
_entity.id
_entity.type
_entity.pdbx_description
1 polymer ?
#
loop_
_entity_poly.entity_id
_entity_poly.type
_entity_poly.pdbx_seq_one_letter_code
_entity_poly.pdbx_strand_id
1 'polypeptide(L)' 'MTTEKSSKVTAVSKPTATRDLTQLQSWGLLVVTGIGKAARYAVAVEGWNER' A
#
# COMPACT_ATOMS: atom_id res chain seq x y z
N MET A 1 0.45 -2.20 5.61
CA MET A 1 1.35 -1.06 5.34
C MET A 1 0.51 0.20 5.15
N THR A 2 0.86 1.36 5.70
CA THR A 2 0.12 2.61 5.46
C THR A 2 0.88 3.49 4.45
N THR A 3 0.19 4.43 3.80
CA THR A 3 0.81 5.43 2.91
C THR A 3 1.95 6.18 3.58
N GLU A 4 1.80 6.48 4.88
CA GLU A 4 2.82 7.16 5.66
C GLU A 4 4.06 6.28 5.91
N LYS A 5 3.86 4.98 6.14
CA LYS A 5 4.96 4.01 6.20
C LYS A 5 5.65 3.88 4.84
N SER A 6 4.87 3.84 3.76
CA SER A 6 5.41 3.78 2.38
C SER A 6 6.30 4.97 2.08
N SER A 7 5.78 6.18 2.32
CA SER A 7 6.49 7.45 2.11
C SER A 7 7.83 7.51 2.87
N LYS A 8 7.88 6.99 4.11
CA LYS A 8 9.13 6.90 4.87
C LYS A 8 10.11 5.87 4.31
N VAL A 9 9.62 4.73 3.82
CA VAL A 9 10.45 3.65 3.28
C VAL A 9 11.05 4.01 1.92
N THR A 10 10.26 4.61 1.03
CA THR A 10 10.73 5.01 -0.30
C THR A 10 11.30 6.43 -0.35
N ALA A 11 11.30 7.16 0.78
CA ALA A 11 11.74 8.56 0.87
C ALA A 11 11.06 9.51 -0.12
N VAL A 12 9.84 9.18 -0.57
CA VAL A 12 9.04 10.02 -1.48
C VAL A 12 7.98 10.80 -0.72
N SER A 13 7.49 11.89 -1.29
CA SER A 13 6.41 12.69 -0.71
C SER A 13 5.11 11.87 -0.57
N LYS A 14 4.29 12.17 0.44
CA LYS A 14 2.97 11.54 0.66
C LYS A 14 2.09 11.43 -0.61
N PRO A 15 1.94 12.48 -1.45
CA PRO A 15 1.16 12.35 -2.69
C PRO A 15 1.80 11.38 -3.68
N THR A 16 3.13 11.36 -3.79
CA THR A 16 3.84 10.39 -4.65
C THR A 16 3.67 8.96 -4.14
N ALA A 17 3.81 8.73 -2.84
CA ALA A 17 3.57 7.44 -2.21
C ALA A 17 2.12 6.98 -2.39
N THR A 18 1.15 7.89 -2.32
CA THR A 18 -0.26 7.56 -2.57
C THR A 18 -0.45 7.12 -4.02
N ARG A 19 0.10 7.88 -4.98
CA ARG A 19 -0.01 7.54 -6.40
C ARG A 19 0.62 6.18 -6.72
N ASP A 20 1.80 5.92 -6.17
CA ASP A 20 2.52 4.66 -6.32
C ASP A 20 1.72 3.48 -5.75
N LEU A 21 1.19 3.62 -4.53
CA LEU A 21 0.34 2.59 -3.91
C LEU A 21 -0.96 2.36 -4.69
N THR A 22 -1.60 3.41 -5.23
CA THR A 22 -2.78 3.27 -6.10
C THR A 22 -2.43 2.56 -7.40
N GLN A 23 -1.26 2.84 -7.97
CA GLN A 23 -0.80 2.18 -9.19
C GLN A 23 -0.50 0.70 -8.95
N LEU A 24 0.19 0.38 -7.85
CA LEU A 24 0.46 -0.99 -7.41
C LEU A 24 -0.83 -1.76 -7.07
N GLN A 25 -1.83 -1.10 -6.49
CA GLN A 25 -3.17 -1.67 -6.31
C GLN A 25 -3.86 -1.93 -7.65
N SER A 26 -3.79 -0.99 -8.59
CA SER A 26 -4.38 -1.13 -9.94
C SER A 26 -3.76 -2.29 -10.72
N TRP A 27 -2.47 -2.55 -10.51
CA TRP A 27 -1.77 -3.72 -11.07
C TRP A 27 -2.08 -5.04 -10.37
N GLY A 28 -2.92 -5.02 -9.33
CA GLY A 28 -3.27 -6.23 -8.56
C GLY A 28 -2.14 -6.74 -7.67
N LEU A 29 -1.10 -5.95 -7.43
CA LEU A 29 0.05 -6.31 -6.59
C LEU A 29 -0.18 -5.99 -5.11
N LEU A 30 -1.16 -5.13 -4.80
CA LEU A 30 -1.51 -4.76 -3.44
C LEU A 30 -3.00 -4.96 -3.18
N VAL A 31 -3.32 -5.57 -2.03
CA VAL A 31 -4.66 -5.60 -1.46
C VAL A 31 -4.80 -4.45 -0.48
N VAL A 32 -5.81 -3.60 -0.68
CA VAL A 32 -6.20 -2.59 0.31
C VAL A 32 -7.20 -3.21 1.28
N THR A 33 -6.87 -3.15 2.57
CA THR A 33 -7.76 -3.51 3.67
C THR A 33 -8.10 -2.25 4.47
N GLY A 34 -9.39 -1.93 4.57
CA GLY A 34 -9.89 -0.73 5.24
C GLY A 34 -10.26 0.42 4.29
N ILE A 35 -11.08 1.35 4.78
CA ILE A 35 -11.65 2.46 4.00
C ILE A 35 -11.17 3.79 4.61
N GLY A 36 -10.76 4.74 3.76
CA GLY A 36 -10.37 6.10 4.17
C GLY A 36 -9.05 6.16 4.96
N LYS A 37 -9.06 6.85 6.12
CA LYS A 37 -7.86 7.09 6.96
C LYS A 37 -7.18 5.82 7.48
N ALA A 38 -7.89 4.69 7.45
CA ALA A 38 -7.41 3.39 7.91
C ALA A 38 -7.00 2.44 6.77
N ALA A 39 -6.90 2.94 5.53
CA ALA A 39 -6.47 2.13 4.39
C ALA A 39 -5.08 1.54 4.63
N ARG A 40 -5.01 0.22 4.70
CA ARG A 40 -3.78 -0.56 4.84
C ARG A 40 -3.56 -1.34 3.56
N TYR A 41 -2.43 -1.07 2.93
CA TYR A 41 -1.93 -1.81 1.77
C TYR A 41 -1.19 -3.06 2.26
N ALA A 42 -1.54 -4.23 1.75
CA ALA A 42 -0.86 -5.50 1.95
C ALA A 42 -0.44 -6.06 0.59
N VAL A 43 0.62 -6.87 0.55
CA VAL A 43 1.09 -7.47 -0.71
C VAL A 43 0.08 -8.54 -1.15
N ALA A 44 -0.37 -8.45 -2.41
CA ALA A 44 -1.31 -9.39 -3.03
C ALA A 44 -0.57 -10.65 -3.52
N VAL A 45 0.12 -11.32 -2.61
CA VAL A 45 0.76 -12.61 -2.87
C VAL A 45 0.10 -13.61 -1.93
N GLU A 46 -0.51 -14.65 -2.51
CA GLU A 46 -1.01 -15.79 -1.74
C GLU A 46 0.13 -16.35 -0.87
N GLY A 47 -0.13 -16.57 0.43
CA GLY A 47 0.89 -16.99 1.38
C GLY A 47 1.64 -15.89 2.14
N TRP A 48 1.61 -14.62 1.74
CA TRP A 48 2.33 -13.57 2.48
C TRP A 48 1.59 -13.11 3.75
N ASN A 49 0.27 -13.25 3.76
CA ASN A 49 -0.57 -12.94 4.92
C ASN A 49 -0.94 -14.19 5.75
N GLU A 50 -0.43 -15.36 5.38
CA GLU A 50 -0.55 -16.57 6.18
C GLU A 50 0.49 -16.52 7.30
N ARG A 51 0.00 -16.34 8.52
CA ARG A 51 0.78 -16.44 9.75
C ARG A 51 0.10 -17.43 10.67
#